data_AF-A0A3P7L4N3-F1
#
_entry.id   AF-A0A3P7L4N3-F1
#
_cell.length_a   1.000
_cell.length_b   1.000
_cell.length_c   1.000
_cell.angle_alpha   90.00
_cell.angle_beta   90.00
_cell.angle_gamma   90.00
#
_symmetry.space_group_name_H-M   'P 1'
#
loop_
_entity.id
_entity.type
_entity.pdbx_description
1 polymer ?
#
loop_
_entity_poly.entity_id
_entity_poly.type
_entity_poly.pdbx_seq_one_letter_code
_entity_poly.pdbx_strand_id
1 'polypeptide(L)'
;MQKKGARFGTNVPMITELVNDSNVQFLDQDDDDDPDTELYLTQPFACGTAFAISVLDSLMSTTYFNDSALTLIRTLVTGGATPELELILAEGAGLRGGYSTPETLANRDRCRIAQIALHDNPYEGIGHNSTYGQMFTTSLKKYGQLCIGLYRLHDQDNAESVKRYVITNPPAELRIRSSDYVSYEHINKIYW
;
A
#
# COMPACT_ATOMS: atom_id res chain seq x y z
N MET A 1 21.12 -8.62 -7.25
CA MET A 1 20.25 -8.24 -6.12
C MET A 1 20.38 -9.30 -5.02
N GLN A 2 21.22 -9.07 -4.01
CA GLN A 2 21.25 -9.93 -2.83
C GLN A 2 20.01 -9.57 -1.98
N LYS A 3 19.04 -10.48 -1.87
CA LYS A 3 18.06 -10.42 -0.79
C LYS A 3 18.86 -10.61 0.51
N LYS A 4 19.17 -9.53 1.22
CA LYS A 4 19.64 -9.62 2.60
C LYS A 4 18.50 -10.30 3.37
N GLY A 5 18.66 -11.58 3.67
CA GLY A 5 17.72 -12.30 4.54
C GLY A 5 17.61 -11.57 5.87
N ALA A 6 16.45 -11.67 6.51
CA ALA A 6 16.26 -11.15 7.86
C ALA A 6 17.32 -11.76 8.78
N ARG A 7 18.18 -10.93 9.37
CA ARG A 7 19.24 -11.37 10.29
C ARG A 7 18.67 -11.86 11.62
N PHE A 8 17.48 -11.40 11.96
CA PHE A 8 16.71 -11.74 13.15
C PHE A 8 15.27 -12.07 12.75
N GLY A 9 14.63 -13.02 13.45
CA GLY A 9 13.25 -13.44 13.16
C GLY A 9 12.22 -12.30 13.29
N THR A 10 12.52 -11.31 14.12
CA THR A 10 11.71 -10.09 14.30
C THR A 10 11.67 -9.18 13.07
N ASN A 11 12.60 -9.34 12.13
CA ASN A 11 12.66 -8.53 10.90
C ASN A 11 11.92 -9.19 9.72
N VAL A 12 11.25 -10.32 9.96
CA VAL A 12 10.42 -10.96 8.95
C VAL A 12 9.09 -10.20 8.86
N PRO A 13 8.72 -9.66 7.69
CA PRO A 13 7.42 -8.99 7.54
C PRO A 13 6.29 -10.02 7.67
N MET A 14 5.40 -9.79 8.64
CA MET A 14 4.22 -10.63 8.89
C MET A 14 2.97 -9.76 8.91
N ILE A 15 1.86 -10.33 8.44
CA ILE A 15 0.53 -9.72 8.54
C ILE A 15 -0.37 -10.74 9.22
N THR A 16 -1.05 -10.32 10.29
CA THR A 16 -1.94 -11.17 11.07
C THR A 16 -3.38 -10.68 10.91
N GLU A 17 -4.26 -11.58 10.47
CA GLU A 17 -5.70 -11.34 10.48
C GLU A 17 -6.24 -11.46 11.91
N LEU A 18 -7.02 -10.47 12.34
CA LEU A 18 -7.64 -10.41 13.67
C LEU A 18 -9.16 -10.44 13.54
N VAL A 19 -9.78 -11.31 14.35
CA VAL A 19 -11.24 -11.36 14.51
C VAL A 19 -11.70 -10.41 15.61
N ASN A 20 -10.90 -10.24 16.67
CA ASN A 20 -11.19 -9.34 17.77
C ASN A 20 -10.11 -8.26 17.83
N ASP A 21 -10.53 -7.00 17.71
CA ASP A 21 -9.68 -5.83 17.64
C ASP A 21 -8.82 -5.69 18.91
N SER A 22 -9.35 -6.06 20.08
CA SER A 22 -8.63 -5.99 21.36
C SER A 22 -7.41 -6.91 21.43
N ASN A 23 -7.25 -7.87 20.50
CA ASN A 23 -6.10 -8.78 20.47
C ASN A 23 -4.87 -8.13 19.81
N VAL A 24 -5.01 -6.96 19.19
CA VAL A 24 -3.91 -6.27 18.50
C VAL A 24 -2.75 -5.97 19.44
N GLN A 25 -3.03 -5.64 20.70
CA GLN A 25 -2.02 -5.37 21.75
C GLN A 25 -1.04 -6.53 22.02
N PHE A 26 -1.36 -7.76 21.60
CA PHE A 26 -0.48 -8.91 21.81
C PHE A 26 0.54 -9.10 20.67
N LEU A 27 0.42 -8.34 19.58
CA LEU A 27 1.28 -8.49 18.41
C LEU A 27 2.62 -7.76 18.56
N ASP A 28 2.67 -6.71 19.37
CA ASP A 28 3.87 -5.95 19.60
C ASP A 28 4.08 -5.75 21.11
N GLN A 29 5.22 -6.23 21.60
CA GLN A 29 5.55 -6.20 23.04
C GLN A 29 6.18 -4.87 23.46
N ASP A 30 6.65 -4.08 22.48
CA ASP A 30 7.26 -2.76 22.72
C ASP A 30 6.21 -1.63 22.69
N ASP A 31 4.94 -1.97 22.47
CA ASP A 31 3.87 -1.00 22.35
C ASP A 31 3.30 -0.67 23.74
N ASP A 32 3.23 0.62 24.08
CA ASP A 32 2.75 1.12 25.38
C ASP A 32 1.21 1.32 25.38
N ASP A 33 0.50 0.64 24.49
CA ASP A 33 -0.92 0.90 24.22
C ASP A 33 -1.84 0.54 25.40
N ASP A 34 -2.69 1.50 25.77
CA ASP A 34 -3.82 1.30 26.68
C ASP A 34 -4.87 0.41 26.01
N PRO A 35 -5.48 -0.58 26.70
CA PRO A 35 -6.61 -1.36 26.17
C PRO A 35 -7.79 -0.53 25.63
N ASP A 36 -7.92 0.75 26.00
CA ASP A 36 -8.94 1.67 25.49
C ASP A 36 -8.54 2.38 24.17
N THR A 37 -7.35 2.12 23.63
CA THR A 37 -6.89 2.70 22.35
C THR A 37 -7.66 2.13 21.17
N GLU A 38 -8.18 3.01 20.30
CA GLU A 38 -8.86 2.59 19.08
C GLU A 38 -7.88 1.88 18.11
N LEU A 39 -8.34 0.81 17.45
CA LEU A 39 -7.51 -0.06 16.61
C LEU A 39 -6.61 0.70 15.63
N TYR A 40 -7.12 1.75 14.97
CA TYR A 40 -6.38 2.47 13.94
C TYR A 40 -5.25 3.36 14.48
N LEU A 41 -5.20 3.58 15.80
CA LEU A 41 -4.13 4.30 16.50
C LEU A 41 -3.04 3.37 17.02
N THR A 42 -3.27 2.06 17.06
CA THR A 42 -2.32 1.07 17.56
C THR A 42 -1.13 0.87 16.63
N GLN A 43 0.05 0.58 17.19
CA GLN A 43 1.27 0.43 16.40
C GLN A 43 1.19 -0.72 15.38
N PRO A 44 0.69 -1.93 15.71
CA PRO A 44 0.63 -3.04 14.75
C PRO A 44 -0.27 -2.73 13.55
N PHE A 45 -1.35 -1.97 13.78
CA PHE A 45 -2.23 -1.55 12.69
C PHE A 45 -1.57 -0.49 11.82
N ALA A 46 -0.99 0.57 12.42
CA ALA A 46 -0.33 1.65 11.69
C ALA A 46 0.91 1.17 10.89
N CYS A 47 1.56 0.12 11.38
CA CYS A 47 2.67 -0.56 10.70
C CYS A 47 2.23 -1.57 9.63
N GLY A 48 0.93 -1.89 9.54
CA GLY A 48 0.40 -2.87 8.59
C GLY A 48 0.79 -4.31 8.91
N THR A 49 1.07 -4.64 10.18
CA THR A 49 1.32 -6.01 10.66
C THR A 49 0.05 -6.67 11.20
N ALA A 50 -1.00 -5.90 11.43
CA ALA A 50 -2.33 -6.37 11.83
C ALA A 50 -3.39 -5.93 10.81
N PHE A 51 -4.36 -6.80 10.54
CA PHE A 51 -5.55 -6.49 9.73
C PHE A 51 -6.79 -7.06 10.43
N ALA A 52 -7.71 -6.19 10.85
CA ALA A 52 -8.95 -6.62 11.49
C ALA A 52 -10.12 -6.56 10.50
N ILE A 53 -11.07 -7.49 10.65
CA ILE A 53 -12.26 -7.55 9.79
C ILE A 53 -13.18 -6.33 10.02
N SER A 54 -13.21 -5.79 11.24
CA SER A 54 -14.04 -4.64 11.65
C SER A 54 -13.85 -3.41 10.77
N VAL A 55 -12.66 -3.20 10.18
CA VAL A 55 -12.41 -2.06 9.29
C VAL A 55 -13.24 -2.12 8.01
N LEU A 56 -13.66 -3.32 7.59
CA LEU A 56 -14.49 -3.53 6.41
C LEU A 56 -15.94 -3.08 6.64
N ASP A 57 -16.40 -2.96 7.90
CA ASP A 57 -17.75 -2.44 8.18
C ASP A 57 -17.90 -0.99 7.73
N SER A 58 -16.82 -0.20 7.81
CA SER A 58 -16.79 1.17 7.29
C SER A 58 -16.96 1.24 5.76
N LEU A 59 -16.62 0.16 5.04
CA LEU A 59 -16.86 0.09 3.60
C LEU A 59 -18.36 0.09 3.29
N MET A 60 -19.19 -0.60 4.08
CA MET A 60 -20.64 -0.60 3.85
C MET A 60 -21.25 0.81 3.89
N SER A 61 -20.77 1.66 4.79
CA SER A 61 -21.19 3.06 4.81
C SER A 61 -20.67 3.82 3.60
N THR A 62 -19.42 3.59 3.21
CA THR A 62 -18.81 4.23 2.03
C THR A 62 -19.53 3.87 0.74
N THR A 63 -19.92 2.61 0.56
CA THR A 63 -20.64 2.14 -0.63
C THR A 63 -22.05 2.69 -0.72
N TYR A 64 -22.71 2.91 0.42
CA TYR A 64 -24.02 3.56 0.48
C TYR A 64 -23.97 4.99 -0.08
N PHE A 65 -22.94 5.77 0.28
CA PHE A 65 -22.80 7.15 -0.19
C PHE A 65 -22.17 7.26 -1.59
N ASN A 66 -21.29 6.34 -1.96
CA ASN A 66 -20.60 6.37 -3.24
C ASN A 66 -20.41 4.95 -3.79
N ASP A 67 -21.31 4.55 -4.67
CA ASP A 67 -21.27 3.25 -5.34
C ASP A 67 -19.97 3.04 -6.14
N SER A 68 -19.46 4.10 -6.78
CA SER A 68 -18.21 4.04 -7.56
C SER A 68 -16.96 3.78 -6.70
N ALA A 69 -17.00 4.08 -5.41
CA ALA A 69 -15.87 3.82 -4.50
C ALA A 69 -15.62 2.31 -4.33
N LEU A 70 -16.69 1.50 -4.25
CA LEU A 70 -16.54 0.04 -4.16
C LEU A 70 -15.92 -0.53 -5.43
N THR A 71 -16.38 -0.08 -6.60
CA THR A 71 -15.84 -0.51 -7.88
C THR A 71 -14.36 -0.17 -8.01
N LEU A 72 -13.95 1.02 -7.55
CA LEU A 72 -12.55 1.44 -7.54
C LEU A 72 -11.71 0.54 -6.63
N ILE A 73 -12.12 0.34 -5.37
CA ILE A 73 -11.40 -0.49 -4.40
C ILE A 73 -11.30 -1.93 -4.90
N ARG A 74 -12.40 -2.49 -5.43
CA ARG A 74 -12.42 -3.83 -6.01
C ARG A 74 -11.43 -3.94 -7.17
N THR A 75 -11.43 -2.99 -8.09
CA THR A 75 -10.51 -2.97 -9.23
C THR A 75 -9.06 -2.90 -8.78
N LEU A 76 -8.76 -2.06 -7.77
CA LEU A 76 -7.42 -1.87 -7.26
C LEU A 76 -6.89 -3.09 -6.49
N VAL A 77 -7.72 -3.69 -5.62
CA VAL A 77 -7.33 -4.81 -4.75
C VAL A 77 -7.32 -6.14 -5.48
N THR A 78 -8.34 -6.42 -6.30
CA THR A 78 -8.45 -7.70 -7.03
C THR A 78 -7.67 -7.71 -8.35
N GLY A 79 -7.02 -6.60 -8.71
CA GLY A 79 -6.33 -6.45 -9.99
C GLY A 79 -7.28 -6.44 -11.18
N GLY A 80 -8.45 -5.82 -11.02
CA GLY A 80 -9.47 -5.64 -12.05
C GLY A 80 -10.27 -6.90 -12.34
N ALA A 81 -10.90 -7.48 -11.32
CA ALA A 81 -11.99 -8.44 -11.51
C ALA A 81 -13.15 -7.74 -12.24
N THR A 82 -13.33 -8.06 -13.51
CA THR A 82 -14.39 -7.47 -14.33
C THR A 82 -15.69 -8.28 -14.20
N PRO A 83 -16.86 -7.68 -14.47
CA PRO A 83 -18.13 -8.41 -14.45
C PRO A 83 -18.16 -9.63 -15.37
N GLU A 84 -17.43 -9.58 -16.49
CA GLU A 84 -17.30 -10.71 -17.42
C GLU A 84 -16.58 -11.90 -16.76
N LEU A 85 -15.56 -11.63 -15.93
CA LEU A 85 -14.88 -12.68 -15.17
C LEU A 85 -15.81 -13.31 -14.14
N GLU A 86 -16.65 -12.51 -13.48
CA GLU A 86 -17.62 -13.00 -12.51
C GLU A 86 -18.68 -13.89 -13.17
N LEU A 87 -19.14 -13.53 -14.37
CA LEU A 87 -20.08 -14.34 -15.13
C LEU A 87 -19.49 -15.71 -15.49
N ILE A 88 -18.24 -15.75 -15.96
CA ILE A 88 -17.54 -17.01 -16.28
C ILE A 88 -17.38 -17.88 -15.02
N LEU A 89 -17.08 -17.27 -13.87
CA LEU A 89 -17.00 -17.98 -12.60
C LEU A 89 -18.37 -18.49 -12.14
N ALA A 90 -19.44 -17.71 -12.36
CA ALA A 90 -20.81 -18.10 -12.03
C ALA A 90 -21.31 -19.29 -12.86
N GLU A 91 -20.79 -19.47 -14.08
CA GLU A 91 -21.05 -20.66 -14.92
C GLU A 91 -20.37 -21.94 -14.38
N GLY A 92 -19.61 -21.87 -13.28
CA GLY A 92 -18.92 -23.02 -12.66
C GLY A 92 -17.72 -23.52 -13.47
N ALA A 93 -17.33 -22.77 -14.50
CA ALA A 93 -16.29 -23.11 -15.45
C ALA A 93 -14.86 -22.96 -14.91
N GLY A 94 -14.69 -22.29 -13.76
CA GLY A 94 -13.40 -21.91 -13.20
C GLY A 94 -12.65 -20.88 -14.08
N LEU A 95 -11.38 -20.66 -13.79
CA LEU A 95 -10.52 -19.80 -14.62
C LEU A 95 -10.11 -20.54 -15.89
N ARG A 96 -10.64 -20.10 -17.04
CA ARG A 96 -10.27 -20.64 -18.35
C ARG A 96 -9.29 -19.72 -19.06
N GLY A 97 -8.17 -20.28 -19.51
CA GLY A 97 -7.21 -19.57 -20.35
C GLY A 97 -7.73 -19.38 -21.78
N GLY A 98 -7.21 -18.36 -22.46
CA GLY A 98 -7.48 -18.07 -23.86
C GLY A 98 -6.21 -17.75 -24.64
N TYR A 99 -6.32 -17.64 -25.97
CA TYR A 99 -5.24 -17.18 -26.81
C TYR A 99 -4.94 -15.70 -26.55
N SER A 100 -3.66 -15.31 -26.67
CA SER A 100 -3.24 -13.91 -26.53
C SER A 100 -3.52 -13.15 -27.84
N THR A 101 -4.62 -12.40 -27.88
CA THR A 101 -4.92 -11.41 -28.93
C THR A 101 -4.37 -10.02 -28.54
N PRO A 102 -4.18 -9.10 -29.50
CA PRO A 102 -3.76 -7.72 -29.19
C PRO A 102 -4.66 -7.02 -28.15
N GLU A 103 -5.97 -7.29 -28.18
CA GLU A 103 -6.95 -6.77 -27.21
C GLU A 103 -6.71 -7.34 -25.81
N THR A 104 -6.51 -8.66 -25.68
CA THR A 104 -6.22 -9.29 -24.38
C THR A 104 -4.87 -8.88 -23.80
N LEU A 105 -3.90 -8.54 -24.65
CA LEU A 105 -2.60 -8.01 -24.23
C LEU A 105 -2.73 -6.57 -23.74
N ALA A 106 -3.57 -5.74 -24.37
CA ALA A 106 -3.85 -4.38 -23.90
C ALA A 106 -4.48 -4.36 -22.51
N ASN A 107 -5.25 -5.39 -22.13
CA ASN A 107 -5.81 -5.54 -20.78
C ASN A 107 -4.73 -5.73 -19.68
N ARG A 108 -3.46 -5.97 -20.05
CA ARG A 108 -2.34 -6.07 -19.09
C ARG A 108 -1.77 -4.72 -18.68
N ASP A 109 -2.07 -3.65 -19.42
CA ASP A 109 -1.59 -2.29 -19.18
C ASP A 109 -2.34 -1.57 -18.04
N ARG A 110 -2.81 -2.33 -17.06
CA ARG A 110 -3.47 -1.79 -15.87
C ARG A 110 -2.46 -1.19 -14.91
N CYS A 111 -2.92 -0.20 -14.16
CA CYS A 111 -2.14 0.42 -13.10
C CYS A 111 -1.72 -0.62 -12.06
N ARG A 112 -0.53 -0.43 -11.49
CA ARG A 112 0.02 -1.30 -10.46
C ARG A 112 0.48 -0.47 -9.28
N ILE A 113 0.15 -0.92 -8.08
CA ILE A 113 0.72 -0.38 -6.84
C ILE A 113 2.08 -1.02 -6.64
N ALA A 114 3.08 -0.18 -6.38
CA ALA A 114 4.42 -0.60 -6.01
C ALA A 114 4.98 0.31 -4.92
N GLN A 115 6.06 -0.16 -4.29
CA GLN A 115 6.86 0.63 -3.37
C GLN A 115 8.27 0.80 -3.93
N ILE A 116 8.83 1.99 -3.76
CA ILE A 116 10.21 2.31 -4.15
C ILE A 116 10.96 2.91 -2.98
N ALA A 117 12.19 2.47 -2.77
CA ALA A 117 13.05 2.98 -1.70
C ALA A 117 13.72 4.28 -2.14
N LEU A 118 13.64 5.34 -1.33
CA LEU A 118 14.33 6.59 -1.65
C LEU A 118 15.86 6.51 -1.52
N HIS A 119 16.38 5.51 -0.79
CA HIS A 119 17.82 5.33 -0.61
C HIS A 119 18.57 5.07 -1.92
N ASP A 120 17.89 4.51 -2.92
CA ASP A 120 18.44 4.23 -4.25
C ASP A 120 18.46 5.49 -5.15
N ASN A 121 18.01 6.64 -4.64
CA ASN A 121 17.83 7.90 -5.38
C ASN A 121 17.08 7.70 -6.71
N PRO A 122 15.83 7.19 -6.68
CA PRO A 122 15.09 6.84 -7.89
C PRO A 122 14.65 8.05 -8.73
N TYR A 123 14.58 9.23 -8.11
CA TYR A 123 14.11 10.46 -8.74
C TYR A 123 15.26 11.45 -8.89
N GLU A 124 15.51 11.87 -10.13
CA GLU A 124 16.57 12.83 -10.43
C GLU A 124 16.29 14.21 -9.79
N GLY A 125 17.25 14.71 -9.01
CA GLY A 125 17.16 16.01 -8.33
C GLY A 125 16.37 15.99 -7.02
N ILE A 126 15.87 14.82 -6.60
CA ILE A 126 15.24 14.62 -5.30
C ILE A 126 16.25 13.98 -4.35
N GLY A 127 16.42 14.57 -3.17
CA GLY A 127 17.39 14.09 -2.18
C GLY A 127 16.95 14.38 -0.74
N HIS A 128 17.91 14.35 0.17
CA HIS A 128 17.69 14.41 1.63
C HIS A 128 16.95 15.66 2.13
N ASN A 129 16.97 16.76 1.38
CA ASN A 129 16.31 18.02 1.76
C ASN A 129 15.10 18.37 0.89
N SER A 130 14.68 17.46 0.01
CA SER A 130 13.51 17.67 -0.83
C SER A 130 12.21 17.48 -0.05
N THR A 131 11.16 18.13 -0.53
CA THR A 131 9.81 17.95 0.03
C THR A 131 9.03 16.90 -0.76
N TYR A 132 7.99 16.35 -0.14
CA TYR A 132 7.09 15.41 -0.77
C TYR A 132 6.46 15.99 -2.03
N GLY A 133 6.08 17.27 -2.03
CA GLY A 133 5.48 17.94 -3.20
C GLY A 133 6.44 18.06 -4.39
N GLN A 134 7.73 18.31 -4.13
CA GLN A 134 8.77 18.32 -5.17
C GLN A 134 8.95 16.94 -5.78
N MET A 135 9.00 15.91 -4.92
CA MET A 135 9.12 14.52 -5.33
C MET A 135 7.89 14.09 -6.14
N PHE A 136 6.69 14.34 -5.64
CA PHE A 136 5.41 14.03 -6.30
C PHE A 136 5.30 14.66 -7.69
N THR A 137 5.68 15.93 -7.83
CA THR A 137 5.65 16.61 -9.13
C THR A 137 6.64 15.98 -10.12
N THR A 138 7.82 15.60 -9.64
CA THR A 138 8.87 14.98 -10.45
C THR A 138 8.50 13.55 -10.86
N SER A 139 8.00 12.75 -9.92
CA SER A 139 7.56 11.37 -10.15
C SER A 139 6.43 11.31 -11.18
N LEU A 140 5.45 12.21 -11.05
CA LEU A 140 4.31 12.25 -11.95
C LEU A 140 4.72 12.70 -13.36
N LYS A 141 5.49 13.79 -13.48
CA LYS A 141 5.87 14.37 -14.78
C LYS A 141 6.87 13.51 -15.56
N LYS A 142 7.90 12.99 -14.89
CA LYS A 142 9.00 12.27 -15.57
C LYS A 142 8.74 10.77 -15.67
N TYR A 143 8.00 10.17 -14.73
CA TYR A 143 7.88 8.71 -14.60
C TYR A 143 6.45 8.20 -14.68
N GLY A 144 5.43 9.07 -14.75
CA GLY A 144 4.03 8.66 -14.72
C GLY A 144 3.64 7.91 -13.45
N GLN A 145 4.24 8.29 -12.31
CA GLN A 145 4.02 7.65 -11.02
C GLN A 145 3.22 8.58 -10.11
N LEU A 146 2.01 8.15 -9.77
CA LEU A 146 1.16 8.82 -8.79
C LEU A 146 1.54 8.32 -7.39
N CYS A 147 2.26 9.13 -6.63
CA CYS A 147 2.61 8.78 -5.25
C CYS A 147 1.37 8.94 -4.35
N ILE A 148 1.05 7.90 -3.59
CA ILE A 148 -0.15 7.81 -2.73
C ILE A 148 0.22 8.08 -1.27
N GLY A 149 1.44 7.75 -0.88
CA GLY A 149 1.89 7.89 0.50
C GLY A 149 3.34 7.49 0.72
N LEU A 150 3.75 7.58 1.97
CA LEU A 150 5.07 7.19 2.45
C LEU A 150 4.94 6.02 3.45
N TYR A 151 5.95 5.17 3.47
CA TYR A 151 6.13 4.13 4.48
C TYR A 151 7.44 4.39 5.21
N ARG A 152 7.30 5.11 6.33
CA ARG A 152 8.38 5.78 7.06
C ARG A 152 8.79 4.98 8.27
N LEU A 153 10.10 4.93 8.54
CA LEU A 153 10.64 4.28 9.73
C LEU A 153 10.13 4.96 11.00
N HIS A 154 9.58 4.17 11.93
CA HIS A 154 9.00 4.65 13.19
C HIS A 154 10.08 5.21 14.11
N ASP A 155 11.07 4.38 14.46
CA ASP A 155 12.20 4.76 15.30
C ASP A 155 13.47 4.91 14.44
N GLN A 156 14.06 6.10 14.44
CA GLN A 156 15.29 6.37 13.67
C GLN A 156 16.56 6.19 14.49
N ASP A 157 16.43 6.26 15.82
CA ASP A 157 17.55 6.24 16.74
C ASP A 157 17.86 4.79 17.16
N ASN A 158 16.86 3.91 17.11
CA ASN A 158 17.04 2.48 17.31
C ASN A 158 17.37 1.75 16.00
N ALA A 159 18.66 1.43 15.82
CA ALA A 159 19.16 0.69 14.66
C ALA A 159 18.64 -0.75 14.54
N GLU A 160 18.03 -1.30 15.60
CA GLU A 160 17.44 -2.64 15.60
C GLU A 160 15.96 -2.64 15.18
N SER A 161 15.27 -1.50 15.31
CA SER A 161 13.88 -1.36 14.89
C SER A 161 13.78 -1.14 13.38
N VAL A 162 13.07 -2.05 12.71
CA VAL A 162 12.75 -1.94 11.28
C VAL A 162 11.27 -1.60 11.04
N LYS A 163 10.54 -1.29 12.12
CA LYS A 163 9.11 -0.98 12.09
C LYS A 163 8.87 0.32 11.34
N ARG A 164 7.91 0.31 10.44
CA ARG A 164 7.58 1.44 9.57
C ARG A 164 6.10 1.66 9.62
N TYR A 165 5.66 2.92 9.59
CA TYR A 165 4.27 3.31 9.62
C TYR A 165 3.87 3.98 8.30
N VAL A 166 2.59 3.91 7.97
CA VAL A 166 2.03 4.48 6.74
C VAL A 166 1.63 5.93 6.95
N ILE A 167 2.01 6.80 6.01
CA ILE A 167 1.53 8.18 5.90
C ILE A 167 0.81 8.31 4.56
N THR A 168 -0.51 8.40 4.60
CA THR A 168 -1.36 8.59 3.41
C THR A 168 -1.45 10.08 3.06
N ASN A 169 -1.39 10.41 1.77
CA ASN A 169 -1.46 11.78 1.24
C ASN A 169 -0.69 12.84 2.07
N PRO A 170 0.64 12.70 2.22
CA PRO A 170 1.42 13.66 3.00
C PRO A 170 1.33 15.09 2.43
N PRO A 171 1.41 16.13 3.28
CA PRO A 171 1.39 17.50 2.79
C PRO A 171 2.63 17.81 1.94
N ALA A 172 2.47 18.73 0.98
CA ALA A 172 3.53 19.06 0.01
C ALA A 172 4.84 19.53 0.67
N GLU A 173 4.74 20.16 1.84
CA GLU A 173 5.88 20.67 2.62
C GLU A 173 6.58 19.60 3.47
N LEU A 174 6.00 18.39 3.60
CA LEU A 174 6.62 17.33 4.38
C LEU A 174 7.97 16.98 3.79
N ARG A 175 9.03 17.04 4.61
CA ARG A 175 10.36 16.60 4.20
C ARG A 175 10.40 15.08 4.08
N ILE A 176 10.92 14.59 2.96
CA ILE A 176 11.16 13.16 2.76
C ILE A 176 12.49 12.78 3.39
N ARG A 177 12.62 11.51 3.78
CA ARG A 177 13.85 10.95 4.35
C ARG A 177 14.40 9.91 3.38
N SER A 178 15.73 9.75 3.34
CA SER A 178 16.37 8.74 2.48
C SER A 178 15.95 7.31 2.84
N SER A 179 15.56 7.06 4.08
CA SER A 179 15.05 5.78 4.54
C SER A 179 13.59 5.52 4.20
N ASP A 180 12.83 6.50 3.69
CA ASP A 180 11.41 6.32 3.37
C ASP A 180 11.24 5.42 2.13
N TYR A 181 10.16 4.62 2.15
CA TYR A 181 9.62 4.02 0.94
C TYR A 181 8.44 4.85 0.46
N VAL A 182 8.35 5.07 -0.85
CA VAL A 182 7.21 5.74 -1.47
C VAL A 182 6.28 4.69 -2.06
N SER A 183 5.02 4.69 -1.63
CA SER A 183 3.96 3.91 -2.25
C SER A 183 3.41 4.71 -3.43
N TYR A 184 3.41 4.13 -4.63
CA TYR A 184 2.96 4.79 -5.84
C TYR A 184 2.16 3.85 -6.74
N GLU A 185 1.28 4.44 -7.54
CA GLU A 185 0.58 3.79 -8.63
C GLU A 185 1.26 4.16 -9.95
N HIS A 186 1.63 3.16 -10.75
CA HIS A 186 2.19 3.41 -12.08
C HIS A 186 1.07 3.57 -13.10
N ILE A 187 1.03 4.73 -13.77
CA ILE A 187 0.03 5.08 -14.77
C ILE A 187 0.63 4.81 -16.15
N ASN A 188 0.19 3.73 -16.81
CA ASN A 188 0.70 3.35 -18.14
C ASN A 188 0.26 4.30 -19.28
N LYS A 189 -0.74 5.16 -19.04
CA LYS A 189 -1.25 6.13 -20.02
C LYS A 189 -1.56 7.47 -19.36
N ILE A 190 -0.67 8.45 -19.53
CA ILE A 190 -0.99 9.85 -19.27
C ILE A 190 -1.46 10.44 -20.60
N TYR A 191 -2.76 10.58 -20.78
CA TYR A 191 -3.31 11.39 -21.86
C TYR A 191 -3.13 12.86 -21.45
N TRP A 192 -2.20 13.57 -22.08
CA TRP A 192 -2.11 15.04 -22.06
C TRP A 192 -2.96 15.62 -23.18
#